data_AF-A0A7W5E0P6-F1
#
_entry.id   AF-A0A7W5E0P6-F1
#
_cell.length_a   1.000
_cell.length_b   1.000
_cell.length_c   1.000
_cell.angle_alpha   90.00
_cell.angle_beta   90.00
_cell.angle_gamma   90.00
#
_symmetry.space_group_name_H-M   'P 1'
#
loop_
_entity.id
_entity.type
_entity.pdbx_description
1 polymer ?
#
loop_
_entity_poly.entity_id
_entity_poly.type
_entity_poly.pdbx_seq_one_letter_code
_entity_poly.pdbx_strand_id
1 'polypeptide(L)'
;MTTENLETAADLVARLGPPPNDIAEGWLDDARTHIASYSATSFDPSDPVWQQLFVDESGRLYLSNDSASPDTPKSEISDTDAAEQDAIKPALSTIPDLKTEPEQPSQGSDARTDQDNPRNLKRFAVPGIAIGIIAVAIAAYTLRGSFDDQSPQSTAMSTPDKSTGPASSADSASNVFDTRSARKPSTRPFDQDVSAETLETVMDTAEMPNTDVIPRDANVDTSLLGVSLDSFLPPSISNVVDDDTPSTAGSSDSVDGSPIAAPEPLDGSNTPTPEIASVDIAADDSELTDDEMLEDAEEQQTQSISSSEPQTTSVSLPKAPTKSRTELPPTVLLFANESRLENLQFEFPDDSPLRLQSDSSDNEWKITEASDETPLARIEMHPGDDETESGLTFRWLAEAADSRRSDAIINGRLRTDAGDIIHLRSQLDAAPIPLNLQRRDEKLKWNLGGPIVAKSTRLSVSVDVPEDVAIEWIEEIDGGSPRSTRGIAILTLKDSPDASALVVRMDIRTSGSLSMRVRYGGRLGPTMPWQWTDAKTIRSTLDAVTAQLQAADEQLLMLDTAISRAEKLRARRQEVSLEMQRDRIEEAVRGGTAMAKRLAELDQLVALLDADAKITSELNVHWPDGSIQTLLSLR
;
A
#
# COMPACT_ATOMS: atom_id res chain seq x y z
N MET A 1 11.33 6.30 24.92
CA MET A 1 10.41 7.44 24.79
C MET A 1 10.40 8.16 26.13
N THR A 2 10.81 9.42 26.15
CA THR A 2 10.89 10.25 27.37
C THR A 2 9.51 10.79 27.68
N THR A 3 8.98 10.49 28.87
CA THR A 3 7.65 10.85 29.39
C THR A 3 7.47 12.35 29.69
N GLU A 4 8.22 13.23 29.03
CA GLU A 4 8.43 14.59 29.55
C GLU A 4 7.35 15.63 29.18
N ASN A 5 6.33 15.33 28.38
CA ASN A 5 5.25 16.30 28.09
C ASN A 5 3.88 15.65 27.90
N LEU A 6 3.34 15.02 28.95
CA LEU A 6 1.95 14.54 28.94
C LEU A 6 1.06 15.61 29.59
N GLU A 7 0.24 16.28 28.78
CA GLU A 7 -0.75 17.28 29.21
C GLU A 7 -2.11 16.59 29.43
N THR A 8 -2.86 16.98 30.47
CA THR A 8 -4.22 16.43 30.68
C THR A 8 -5.21 17.04 29.69
N ALA A 9 -6.31 16.33 29.41
CA ALA A 9 -7.38 16.87 28.57
C ALA A 9 -7.94 18.18 29.14
N ALA A 10 -8.02 18.32 30.47
CA ALA A 10 -8.42 19.55 31.12
C ALA A 10 -7.45 20.72 30.87
N ASP A 11 -6.13 20.47 30.94
CA ASP A 11 -5.11 21.48 30.70
C ASP A 11 -5.11 21.94 29.23
N LEU A 12 -5.28 20.99 28.30
CA LEU A 12 -5.36 21.27 26.87
C LEU A 12 -6.58 22.14 26.55
N VAL A 13 -7.75 21.83 27.14
CA VAL A 13 -8.98 22.62 27.00
C VAL A 13 -8.84 24.01 27.65
N ALA A 14 -8.15 24.12 28.79
CA ALA A 14 -7.90 25.41 29.43
C ALA A 14 -7.00 26.30 28.56
N ARG A 15 -6.05 25.70 27.81
CA ARG A 15 -5.10 26.41 26.96
C ARG A 15 -5.64 26.76 25.58
N LEU A 16 -6.39 25.86 24.95
CA LEU A 16 -6.84 25.97 23.55
C LEU A 16 -8.34 26.25 23.41
N GLY A 17 -9.11 26.16 24.49
CA GLY A 17 -10.57 26.23 24.46
C GLY A 17 -11.23 24.87 24.21
N PRO A 18 -12.57 24.82 24.14
CA PRO A 18 -13.30 23.58 23.90
C PRO A 18 -12.92 22.98 22.53
N PRO A 19 -12.74 21.65 22.44
CA PRO A 19 -12.33 21.00 21.20
C PRO A 19 -13.45 21.07 20.16
N PRO A 20 -13.10 21.00 18.86
CA PRO A 20 -14.05 20.70 17.77
C PRO A 20 -14.91 19.45 18.07
N ASN A 21 -16.13 19.40 17.52
CA ASN A 21 -17.13 18.38 17.88
C ASN A 21 -16.66 16.94 17.59
N ASP A 22 -15.93 16.73 16.50
CA ASP A 22 -15.34 15.45 16.11
C ASP A 22 -14.31 14.94 17.14
N ILE A 23 -13.45 15.83 17.64
CA ILE A 23 -12.49 15.50 18.71
C ILE A 23 -13.22 15.28 20.04
N ALA A 24 -14.23 16.12 20.33
CA ALA A 24 -15.04 16.01 21.53
C ALA A 24 -15.80 14.67 21.61
N GLU A 25 -16.33 14.19 20.49
CA GLU A 25 -17.00 12.88 20.38
C GLU A 25 -16.01 11.73 20.61
N GLY A 26 -14.82 11.78 19.99
CA GLY A 26 -13.76 10.81 20.21
C GLY A 26 -13.32 10.74 21.69
N TRP A 27 -13.15 11.90 22.33
CA TRP A 27 -12.80 12.00 23.74
C TRP A 27 -13.88 11.45 24.68
N LEU A 28 -15.16 11.63 24.35
CA LEU A 28 -16.26 11.03 25.11
C LEU A 28 -16.24 9.50 25.02
N ASP A 29 -15.95 8.94 23.85
CA ASP A 29 -15.86 7.48 23.65
C ASP A 29 -14.64 6.87 24.33
N ASP A 30 -13.49 7.54 24.29
CA ASP A 30 -12.30 7.14 25.05
C ASP A 30 -12.57 7.19 26.56
N ALA A 31 -13.23 8.24 27.05
CA ALA A 31 -13.59 8.37 28.47
C ALA A 31 -14.55 7.26 28.93
N ARG A 32 -15.52 6.86 28.10
CA ARG A 32 -16.42 5.71 28.39
C ARG A 32 -15.66 4.39 28.43
N THR A 33 -14.64 4.24 27.59
CA THR A 33 -13.81 3.04 27.54
C THR A 33 -12.94 2.91 28.79
N HIS A 34 -12.43 4.03 29.29
CA HIS A 34 -11.50 4.06 30.42
C HIS A 34 -12.18 4.18 31.79
N ILE A 35 -13.38 4.77 31.87
CA ILE A 35 -14.10 5.02 33.12
C ILE A 35 -15.51 4.43 33.02
N ALA A 36 -15.70 3.24 33.60
CA ALA A 36 -16.95 2.48 33.51
C ALA A 36 -18.20 3.21 34.06
N SER A 37 -18.02 4.23 34.90
CA SER A 37 -19.11 5.06 35.43
C SER A 37 -19.43 6.30 34.59
N TYR A 38 -18.65 6.57 33.54
CA TYR A 38 -18.83 7.74 32.70
C TYR A 38 -19.93 7.52 31.68
N SER A 39 -20.99 8.33 31.73
CA SER A 39 -22.19 8.17 30.90
C SER A 39 -22.71 9.48 30.31
N ALA A 40 -21.86 10.51 30.26
CA ALA A 40 -22.22 11.79 29.67
C ALA A 40 -22.46 11.63 28.15
N THR A 41 -23.52 12.27 27.64
CA THR A 41 -23.90 12.25 26.21
C THR A 41 -23.35 13.44 25.43
N SER A 42 -22.79 14.44 26.11
CA SER A 42 -22.24 15.65 25.52
C SER A 42 -20.98 16.07 26.28
N PHE A 43 -20.04 16.69 25.59
CA PHE A 43 -18.79 17.15 26.17
C PHE A 43 -19.04 18.35 27.09
N ASP A 44 -18.65 18.24 28.36
CA ASP A 44 -18.62 19.35 29.32
C ASP A 44 -17.17 19.63 29.72
N PRO A 45 -16.58 20.78 29.37
CA PRO A 45 -15.20 21.11 29.70
C PRO A 45 -14.95 21.24 31.22
N SER A 46 -16.00 21.35 32.03
CA SER A 46 -15.90 21.46 33.50
C SER A 46 -15.92 20.11 34.21
N ASP A 47 -16.03 19.00 33.47
CA ASP A 47 -16.12 17.66 34.05
C ASP A 47 -14.77 17.24 34.68
N PRO A 48 -14.75 16.83 35.96
CA PRO A 48 -13.51 16.43 36.64
C PRO A 48 -12.81 15.21 36.02
N VAL A 49 -13.51 14.44 35.17
CA VAL A 49 -12.93 13.30 34.44
C VAL A 49 -11.76 13.72 33.55
N TRP A 50 -11.80 14.91 32.95
CA TRP A 50 -10.75 15.40 32.05
C TRP A 50 -9.41 15.69 32.75
N GLN A 51 -9.40 15.80 34.09
CA GLN A 51 -8.18 15.96 34.89
C GLN A 51 -7.44 14.64 35.10
N GLN A 52 -8.09 13.50 34.82
CA GLN A 52 -7.54 12.16 35.04
C GLN A 52 -7.10 11.50 33.72
N LEU A 53 -7.51 12.07 32.59
CA LEU A 53 -7.23 11.58 31.25
C LEU A 53 -6.13 12.43 30.60
N PHE A 54 -5.09 11.76 30.12
CA PHE A 54 -3.98 12.39 29.40
C PHE A 54 -4.18 12.25 27.90
N VAL A 55 -3.76 13.28 27.16
CA VAL A 55 -3.81 13.30 25.70
C VAL A 55 -2.46 12.81 25.17
N ASP A 56 -2.45 11.79 24.33
CA ASP A 56 -1.23 11.33 23.65
C ASP A 56 -0.93 12.14 22.38
N GLU A 57 0.20 11.85 21.72
CA GLU A 57 0.61 12.52 20.47
C GLU A 57 -0.37 12.28 19.31
N SER A 58 -1.23 11.26 19.41
CA SER A 58 -2.29 10.95 18.43
C SER A 58 -3.62 11.64 18.73
N GLY A 59 -3.70 12.41 19.83
CA GLY A 59 -4.91 13.09 20.26
C GLY A 59 -5.92 12.21 21.01
N ARG A 60 -5.53 10.97 21.38
CA ARG A 60 -6.38 10.01 22.12
C ARG A 60 -6.21 10.14 23.63
N LEU A 61 -7.27 9.80 24.36
CA LEU A 61 -7.25 9.84 25.82
C LEU A 61 -6.83 8.50 26.42
N TYR A 62 -6.00 8.54 27.47
CA TYR A 62 -5.67 7.35 28.26
C TYR A 62 -5.56 7.68 29.76
N LEU A 63 -5.75 6.66 30.60
CA LEU A 63 -5.51 6.76 32.04
C LEU A 63 -4.04 6.50 32.35
N SER A 64 -3.39 7.43 33.05
CA SER A 64 -2.04 7.18 33.58
C SER A 64 -2.13 6.12 34.69
N ASN A 65 -1.66 4.91 34.40
CA ASN A 65 -1.71 3.77 35.33
C ASN A 65 -0.60 3.77 36.39
N ASP A 66 0.13 4.88 36.57
CA ASP A 66 1.25 4.95 37.51
C ASP A 66 0.96 5.87 38.71
N SER A 67 0.30 5.30 39.72
CA SER A 67 0.56 5.68 41.11
C SER A 67 1.79 4.92 41.63
N ALA A 68 2.94 5.14 40.98
CA ALA A 68 4.24 4.86 41.57
C ALA A 68 4.72 6.17 42.22
N SER A 69 4.64 6.19 43.56
CA SER A 69 5.11 7.28 44.41
C SER A 69 6.52 7.75 43.99
N PRO A 70 6.78 9.07 43.82
CA PRO A 70 8.12 9.55 43.52
C PRO A 70 8.96 9.45 44.79
N ASP A 71 9.82 8.44 44.85
CA ASP A 71 10.77 8.27 45.95
C ASP A 71 11.88 9.32 45.89
N THR A 72 11.88 10.15 46.93
CA THR A 72 13.01 10.78 47.61
C THR A 72 14.41 10.27 47.21
N PRO A 73 15.37 11.16 46.88
CA PRO A 73 16.73 10.72 46.59
C PRO A 73 17.46 10.37 47.90
N LYS A 74 17.99 9.14 48.01
CA LYS A 74 18.93 8.75 49.06
C LYS A 74 20.22 8.19 48.47
N SER A 75 21.24 9.05 48.54
CA SER A 75 22.64 8.80 48.91
C SER A 75 23.28 7.46 48.51
N GLU A 76 24.29 7.61 47.64
CA GLU A 76 25.50 6.79 47.61
C GLU A 76 25.99 6.48 49.03
N ILE A 77 26.23 5.19 49.32
CA ILE A 77 27.36 4.75 50.15
C ILE A 77 27.91 3.46 49.54
N SER A 78 29.21 3.53 49.33
CA SER A 78 30.15 2.54 48.83
C SER A 78 30.38 1.37 49.80
N ASP A 79 30.92 0.30 49.20
CA ASP A 79 31.87 -0.66 49.76
C ASP A 79 31.43 -1.96 50.46
N THR A 80 32.09 -3.00 49.95
CA THR A 80 32.73 -4.16 50.62
C THR A 80 31.95 -5.46 50.85
N ASP A 81 32.32 -6.43 49.98
CA ASP A 81 33.00 -7.69 50.30
C ASP A 81 32.31 -8.85 51.05
N ALA A 82 32.69 -10.03 50.54
CA ALA A 82 32.86 -11.32 51.21
C ALA A 82 31.64 -12.26 51.40
N ALA A 83 31.62 -13.26 50.52
CA ALA A 83 31.84 -14.68 50.82
C ALA A 83 30.86 -15.49 51.70
N GLU A 84 30.63 -16.70 51.19
CA GLU A 84 30.45 -17.97 51.91
C GLU A 84 29.06 -18.47 52.36
N GLN A 85 28.78 -19.68 51.85
CA GLN A 85 28.36 -20.88 52.58
C GLN A 85 26.86 -21.15 52.84
N ASP A 86 26.40 -22.14 52.07
CA ASP A 86 26.00 -23.48 52.52
C ASP A 86 24.61 -23.74 53.14
N ALA A 87 23.98 -24.74 52.53
CA ALA A 87 23.01 -25.74 52.98
C ALA A 87 22.24 -25.55 54.32
N ILE A 88 20.93 -25.83 54.28
CA ILE A 88 20.19 -26.79 55.15
C ILE A 88 18.74 -26.97 54.62
N LYS A 89 18.39 -28.20 54.24
CA LYS A 89 17.01 -28.78 54.18
C LYS A 89 16.60 -29.26 55.60
N PRO A 90 15.41 -29.85 55.84
CA PRO A 90 14.02 -29.45 55.59
C PRO A 90 13.17 -29.57 56.89
N ALA A 91 11.87 -29.22 56.89
CA ALA A 91 10.95 -29.71 57.92
C ALA A 91 9.47 -29.80 57.45
N LEU A 92 8.93 -31.00 57.68
CA LEU A 92 7.52 -31.42 57.67
C LEU A 92 6.58 -30.49 58.46
N SER A 93 5.36 -30.30 57.96
CA SER A 93 4.11 -30.33 58.75
C SER A 93 2.91 -30.45 57.79
N THR A 94 2.21 -31.60 57.75
CA THR A 94 1.10 -32.05 58.62
C THR A 94 -0.25 -31.42 58.27
N ILE A 95 -1.14 -32.30 57.79
CA ILE A 95 -2.56 -32.17 57.42
C ILE A 95 -3.44 -31.95 58.68
N PRO A 96 -4.62 -31.33 58.55
CA PRO A 96 -5.90 -32.05 58.83
C PRO A 96 -6.97 -31.70 57.77
N ASP A 97 -7.48 -32.62 56.97
CA ASP A 97 -8.62 -33.56 57.18
C ASP A 97 -9.86 -32.96 57.88
N LEU A 98 -10.93 -32.77 57.09
CA LEU A 98 -12.30 -32.62 57.57
C LEU A 98 -13.26 -33.18 56.51
N LYS A 99 -13.79 -34.37 56.82
CA LYS A 99 -14.87 -35.07 56.12
C LYS A 99 -16.25 -34.44 56.36
N THR A 100 -17.18 -34.83 55.47
CA THR A 100 -18.57 -35.31 55.71
C THR A 100 -19.63 -34.40 55.07
N GLU A 101 -20.11 -34.64 53.83
CA GLU A 101 -21.20 -35.56 53.37
C GLU A 101 -22.59 -34.84 53.23
N PRO A 102 -23.64 -35.40 52.58
CA PRO A 102 -24.14 -34.96 51.27
C PRO A 102 -25.68 -34.68 51.24
N GLU A 103 -26.30 -34.78 50.05
CA GLU A 103 -27.75 -34.74 49.70
C GLU A 103 -28.37 -33.34 49.50
N GLN A 104 -29.22 -33.01 48.51
CA GLN A 104 -30.09 -33.79 47.61
C GLN A 104 -30.55 -32.88 46.41
N PRO A 105 -31.29 -33.39 45.41
CA PRO A 105 -31.45 -32.84 44.06
C PRO A 105 -32.71 -31.98 43.88
N SER A 106 -32.81 -31.29 42.74
CA SER A 106 -34.10 -30.84 42.19
C SER A 106 -34.23 -31.26 40.72
N GLN A 107 -35.25 -32.08 40.48
CA GLN A 107 -35.82 -32.39 39.17
C GLN A 107 -36.88 -31.34 38.80
N GLY A 108 -36.99 -31.08 37.49
CA GLY A 108 -38.31 -31.04 36.83
C GLY A 108 -38.73 -29.69 36.25
N SER A 109 -38.74 -29.59 34.92
CA SER A 109 -40.01 -29.54 34.18
C SER A 109 -39.81 -29.69 32.67
N ASP A 110 -40.75 -30.42 32.09
CA ASP A 110 -40.83 -30.91 30.73
C ASP A 110 -41.26 -29.86 29.68
N ALA A 111 -40.80 -30.12 28.46
CA ALA A 111 -41.50 -30.06 27.18
C ALA A 111 -42.29 -28.80 26.76
N ARG A 112 -41.83 -28.20 25.64
CA ARG A 112 -42.72 -27.90 24.50
C ARG A 112 -41.99 -27.85 23.16
N THR A 113 -42.58 -28.57 22.23
CA THR A 113 -42.27 -28.81 20.82
C THR A 113 -42.70 -27.64 19.92
N ASP A 114 -42.13 -27.63 18.70
CA ASP A 114 -42.49 -26.87 17.49
C ASP A 114 -42.16 -25.36 17.51
N GLN A 115 -41.56 -24.76 16.48
CA GLN A 115 -41.92 -24.91 15.07
C GLN A 115 -40.84 -24.31 14.14
N ASP A 116 -40.76 -24.91 12.95
CA ASP A 116 -39.93 -24.64 11.78
C ASP A 116 -39.70 -23.17 11.39
N ASN A 117 -38.46 -22.86 10.97
CA ASN A 117 -38.24 -21.95 9.84
C ASN A 117 -36.85 -22.12 9.19
N PRO A 118 -36.69 -22.86 8.07
CA PRO A 118 -35.44 -22.84 7.31
C PRO A 118 -35.44 -21.65 6.34
N ARG A 119 -34.52 -20.69 6.55
CA ARG A 119 -34.22 -19.69 5.53
C ARG A 119 -33.38 -20.33 4.41
N ASN A 120 -33.97 -20.28 3.22
CA ASN A 120 -33.51 -20.84 1.95
C ASN A 120 -32.05 -20.51 1.61
N LEU A 121 -31.20 -21.54 1.51
CA LEU A 121 -29.98 -21.51 0.70
C LEU A 121 -30.37 -21.50 -0.78
N LYS A 122 -30.09 -20.38 -1.46
CA LYS A 122 -30.08 -20.34 -2.93
C LYS A 122 -28.87 -21.11 -3.44
N ARG A 123 -29.12 -22.34 -3.90
CA ARG A 123 -28.24 -23.10 -4.78
C ARG A 123 -28.24 -22.41 -6.15
N PHE A 124 -27.11 -21.87 -6.59
CA PHE A 124 -26.89 -21.60 -8.01
C PHE A 124 -26.10 -22.76 -8.61
N ALA A 125 -26.82 -23.57 -9.38
CA ALA A 125 -26.28 -24.61 -10.22
C ALA A 125 -25.71 -23.98 -11.50
N VAL A 126 -24.50 -24.40 -11.85
CA VAL A 126 -23.90 -24.22 -13.18
C VAL A 126 -24.62 -25.11 -14.18
N PRO A 127 -24.97 -24.58 -15.36
CA PRO A 127 -24.68 -25.26 -16.61
C PRO A 127 -23.96 -24.28 -17.55
N GLY A 128 -22.89 -24.66 -18.25
CA GLY A 128 -22.95 -25.70 -19.28
C GLY A 128 -23.04 -25.03 -20.65
N ILE A 129 -21.89 -24.95 -21.30
CA ILE A 129 -21.54 -24.38 -22.62
C ILE A 129 -22.52 -24.74 -23.76
N ALA A 130 -22.84 -23.76 -24.64
CA ALA A 130 -23.05 -23.96 -26.09
C ALA A 130 -23.10 -22.64 -26.91
N ILE A 131 -21.95 -22.29 -27.53
CA ILE A 131 -21.71 -21.92 -28.95
C ILE A 131 -22.77 -21.09 -29.71
N GLY A 132 -22.35 -19.97 -30.32
CA GLY A 132 -23.07 -19.41 -31.50
C GLY A 132 -22.70 -18.01 -32.02
N ILE A 133 -21.62 -17.91 -32.82
CA ILE A 133 -21.52 -17.09 -34.06
C ILE A 133 -21.90 -15.59 -33.99
N ILE A 134 -20.99 -14.69 -33.55
CA ILE A 134 -20.97 -13.25 -33.97
C ILE A 134 -19.52 -12.70 -34.01
N ALA A 135 -18.60 -13.38 -34.69
CA ALA A 135 -17.19 -12.93 -34.77
C ALA A 135 -16.60 -12.90 -36.19
N VAL A 136 -17.42 -13.07 -37.24
CA VAL A 136 -16.93 -13.10 -38.65
C VAL A 136 -17.46 -11.91 -39.49
N ALA A 137 -18.34 -11.07 -38.95
CA ALA A 137 -18.93 -9.94 -39.70
C ALA A 137 -18.17 -8.59 -39.54
N ILE A 138 -17.28 -8.46 -38.56
CA ILE A 138 -16.56 -7.19 -38.27
C ILE A 138 -15.17 -7.15 -38.94
N ALA A 139 -14.58 -8.30 -39.27
CA ALA A 139 -13.29 -8.37 -39.94
C ALA A 139 -13.32 -8.12 -41.47
N ALA A 140 -14.50 -7.96 -42.07
CA ALA A 140 -14.67 -7.74 -43.52
C ALA A 140 -14.86 -6.26 -43.91
N TYR A 141 -14.89 -5.32 -42.94
CA TYR A 141 -15.22 -3.91 -43.21
C TYR A 141 -14.06 -2.92 -43.07
N THR A 142 -12.87 -3.35 -42.64
CA THR A 142 -11.70 -2.45 -42.45
C THR A 142 -10.59 -2.60 -43.49
N LEU A 143 -10.81 -3.38 -44.56
CA LEU A 143 -9.81 -3.63 -45.61
C LEU A 143 -10.30 -3.25 -47.01
N ARG A 144 -10.90 -2.05 -47.14
CA ARG A 144 -11.24 -1.48 -48.46
C ARG A 144 -11.11 0.04 -48.49
N GLY A 145 -9.90 0.51 -48.84
CA GLY A 145 -9.59 1.90 -49.14
C GLY A 145 -8.06 2.08 -49.22
N SER A 146 -7.40 1.56 -50.26
CA SER A 146 -7.09 2.25 -51.54
C SER A 146 -5.61 2.65 -51.57
N PHE A 147 -4.79 1.75 -52.13
CA PHE A 147 -3.45 2.02 -52.65
C PHE A 147 -3.56 2.14 -54.18
N ASP A 148 -3.02 3.22 -54.72
CA ASP A 148 -2.53 3.46 -56.09
C ASP A 148 -1.59 4.68 -55.90
N ASP A 149 -0.37 4.79 -56.41
CA ASP A 149 0.33 4.15 -57.51
C ASP A 149 1.83 4.52 -57.42
N GLN A 150 2.66 3.86 -58.24
CA GLN A 150 4.05 4.18 -58.64
C GLN A 150 5.22 3.49 -57.90
N SER A 151 5.62 2.36 -58.50
CA SER A 151 7.04 2.00 -58.68
C SER A 151 7.57 2.63 -59.99
N PRO A 152 8.89 2.76 -60.16
CA PRO A 152 9.57 1.70 -60.92
C PRO A 152 10.99 1.32 -60.45
N GLN A 153 11.25 0.01 -60.59
CA GLN A 153 12.47 -0.67 -61.04
C GLN A 153 13.85 0.03 -60.96
N SER A 154 14.87 -0.67 -60.42
CA SER A 154 15.90 -1.31 -61.24
C SER A 154 16.91 -2.19 -60.45
N THR A 155 17.13 -3.42 -60.93
CA THR A 155 18.37 -4.25 -61.01
C THR A 155 19.39 -4.27 -59.85
N ALA A 156 19.63 -5.40 -59.15
CA ALA A 156 20.29 -6.67 -59.54
C ALA A 156 21.84 -6.68 -59.42
N MET A 157 22.37 -7.86 -59.02
CA MET A 157 23.78 -8.31 -58.93
C MET A 157 24.56 -7.88 -57.67
N SER A 158 25.40 -8.68 -57.00
CA SER A 158 25.83 -10.09 -57.12
C SER A 158 26.58 -10.45 -55.82
N THR A 159 26.43 -11.68 -55.32
CA THR A 159 27.46 -12.38 -54.51
C THR A 159 28.57 -12.86 -55.46
N PRO A 160 29.84 -12.99 -55.03
CA PRO A 160 30.25 -14.24 -54.36
C PRO A 160 31.45 -14.16 -53.37
N ASP A 161 31.48 -15.18 -52.51
CA ASP A 161 32.63 -16.00 -52.05
C ASP A 161 33.83 -15.45 -51.26
N LYS A 162 33.94 -15.99 -50.02
CA LYS A 162 34.94 -16.98 -49.57
C LYS A 162 36.38 -16.51 -49.31
N SER A 163 36.87 -16.79 -48.10
CA SER A 163 38.16 -17.48 -47.81
C SER A 163 38.89 -16.98 -46.54
N THR A 164 38.88 -17.83 -45.50
CA THR A 164 40.08 -18.36 -44.79
C THR A 164 40.98 -17.41 -43.97
N GLY A 165 40.83 -17.51 -42.65
CA GLY A 165 41.90 -18.03 -41.77
C GLY A 165 42.93 -17.05 -41.15
N PRO A 166 43.55 -17.45 -40.02
CA PRO A 166 43.93 -16.56 -38.92
C PRO A 166 45.45 -16.36 -38.75
N ALA A 167 45.86 -15.31 -38.03
CA ALA A 167 47.18 -15.25 -37.41
C ALA A 167 47.25 -14.27 -36.22
N SER A 168 47.85 -14.80 -35.16
CA SER A 168 48.25 -14.24 -33.86
C SER A 168 49.30 -13.12 -33.94
N SER A 169 49.38 -12.27 -32.90
CA SER A 169 50.56 -11.70 -32.19
C SER A 169 50.09 -10.47 -31.37
N ALA A 170 49.98 -10.50 -30.04
CA ALA A 170 51.04 -10.42 -29.02
C ALA A 170 51.72 -9.03 -28.88
N ASP A 171 51.49 -8.45 -27.70
CA ASP A 171 52.34 -7.57 -26.87
C ASP A 171 53.09 -6.36 -27.47
N SER A 172 52.83 -5.17 -26.90
CA SER A 172 53.81 -4.48 -26.03
C SER A 172 53.31 -3.14 -25.49
N ALA A 173 53.27 -3.07 -24.15
CA ALA A 173 53.91 -2.09 -23.28
C ALA A 173 53.67 -0.56 -23.42
N SER A 174 53.27 -0.01 -22.26
CA SER A 174 53.80 1.19 -21.60
C SER A 174 53.70 2.55 -22.32
N ASN A 175 52.93 3.46 -21.72
CA ASN A 175 53.41 4.82 -21.49
C ASN A 175 52.79 5.41 -20.22
N VAL A 176 53.60 5.37 -19.16
CA VAL A 176 53.56 6.29 -18.03
C VAL A 176 54.28 7.55 -18.49
N PHE A 177 53.61 8.71 -18.44
CA PHE A 177 54.30 9.97 -18.21
C PHE A 177 53.42 10.93 -17.43
N ASP A 178 54.03 11.38 -16.34
CA ASP A 178 53.50 12.25 -15.32
C ASP A 178 53.97 13.69 -15.57
N THR A 179 53.26 14.62 -14.91
CA THR A 179 53.66 15.96 -14.49
C THR A 179 53.30 17.20 -15.33
N ARG A 180 52.65 18.11 -14.59
CA ARG A 180 52.76 19.58 -14.49
C ARG A 180 51.61 20.45 -15.01
N SER A 181 50.82 20.90 -14.02
CA SER A 181 50.71 22.30 -13.58
C SER A 181 50.08 23.31 -14.55
N ALA A 182 48.89 23.83 -14.21
CA ALA A 182 48.71 25.24 -13.80
C ALA A 182 47.23 25.68 -13.73
N ARG A 183 46.98 26.57 -12.76
CA ARG A 183 46.02 27.69 -12.75
C ARG A 183 44.54 27.46 -12.35
N LYS A 184 44.31 27.74 -11.07
CA LYS A 184 43.19 28.53 -10.52
C LYS A 184 42.94 29.86 -11.28
N PRO A 185 41.68 30.29 -11.37
CA PRO A 185 41.28 31.68 -11.09
C PRO A 185 40.18 31.68 -10.00
N SER A 186 40.37 32.34 -8.86
CA SER A 186 40.29 33.79 -8.60
C SER A 186 38.85 34.33 -8.66
N THR A 187 38.18 34.24 -7.52
CA THR A 187 36.99 34.99 -7.11
C THR A 187 37.32 36.47 -6.89
N ARG A 188 36.47 37.38 -7.42
CA ARG A 188 36.25 38.72 -6.86
C ARG A 188 34.78 39.13 -7.03
N PRO A 189 34.22 39.85 -6.04
CA PRO A 189 32.84 40.32 -6.04
C PRO A 189 32.72 41.69 -6.74
N PHE A 190 31.54 41.99 -7.25
CA PHE A 190 31.16 43.34 -7.66
C PHE A 190 30.01 43.80 -6.76
N ASP A 191 30.34 44.74 -5.86
CA ASP A 191 29.41 45.70 -5.28
C ASP A 191 29.02 46.71 -6.36
N GLN A 192 27.73 47.03 -6.47
CA GLN A 192 27.32 48.29 -7.05
C GLN A 192 26.02 48.79 -6.40
N ASP A 193 26.20 49.55 -5.32
CA ASP A 193 25.29 50.61 -4.89
C ASP A 193 25.18 51.66 -6.00
N VAL A 194 23.95 51.92 -6.47
CA VAL A 194 23.58 53.25 -6.97
C VAL A 194 22.11 53.54 -6.66
N SER A 195 21.94 54.31 -5.59
CA SER A 195 21.03 55.43 -5.38
C SER A 195 19.61 55.43 -5.97
N ALA A 196 18.69 55.53 -5.03
CA ALA A 196 17.39 56.16 -5.12
C ALA A 196 17.47 57.63 -5.55
N GLU A 197 16.59 58.01 -6.49
CA GLU A 197 16.03 59.33 -6.81
C GLU A 197 15.04 59.02 -7.96
N THR A 198 13.77 59.41 -8.03
CA THR A 198 13.01 60.47 -7.37
C THR A 198 11.53 60.07 -7.51
N LEU A 199 10.81 60.10 -6.40
CA LEU A 199 9.40 59.77 -6.29
C LEU A 199 8.70 61.07 -5.87
N GLU A 200 8.20 61.84 -6.83
CA GLU A 200 7.24 62.93 -6.61
C GLU A 200 6.80 63.49 -7.96
N THR A 201 5.53 63.30 -8.34
CA THR A 201 4.56 64.40 -8.53
C THR A 201 3.18 63.78 -8.79
N VAL A 202 2.32 63.97 -7.79
CA VAL A 202 0.89 63.71 -7.80
C VAL A 202 0.17 64.98 -8.27
N MET A 203 -0.93 64.77 -9.01
CA MET A 203 -1.99 65.72 -9.44
C MET A 203 -1.67 66.65 -10.64
N ASP A 204 -2.35 66.40 -11.77
CA ASP A 204 -3.55 67.20 -12.04
C ASP A 204 -4.53 66.56 -13.05
N THR A 205 -5.80 66.78 -12.72
CA THR A 205 -7.05 66.40 -13.37
C THR A 205 -7.30 67.10 -14.71
N ALA A 206 -7.85 66.40 -15.72
CA ALA A 206 -9.00 66.85 -16.54
C ALA A 206 -9.29 65.94 -17.75
N GLU A 207 -10.60 65.71 -17.97
CA GLU A 207 -11.28 65.41 -19.25
C GLU A 207 -11.20 63.99 -19.85
N MET A 208 -12.18 63.16 -19.45
CA MET A 208 -12.83 62.21 -20.35
C MET A 208 -13.56 62.96 -21.48
N PRO A 209 -13.51 62.46 -22.72
CA PRO A 209 -14.64 62.53 -23.61
C PRO A 209 -15.31 61.15 -23.77
N ASN A 210 -16.64 61.23 -23.68
CA ASN A 210 -17.62 60.19 -23.91
C ASN A 210 -17.38 59.37 -25.19
N THR A 211 -17.77 58.11 -25.06
CA THR A 211 -18.35 57.22 -26.06
C THR A 211 -18.84 57.89 -27.34
N ASP A 212 -18.26 57.48 -28.46
CA ASP A 212 -18.94 57.50 -29.76
C ASP A 212 -19.10 56.08 -30.28
N VAL A 213 -20.36 55.76 -30.52
CA VAL A 213 -20.90 54.54 -31.12
C VAL A 213 -20.83 54.68 -32.63
N ILE A 214 -19.98 53.93 -33.33
CA ILE A 214 -20.14 53.65 -34.77
C ILE A 214 -19.49 52.27 -35.11
N PRO A 215 -19.84 51.63 -36.23
CA PRO A 215 -20.84 50.57 -36.33
C PRO A 215 -20.21 49.19 -36.58
N ARG A 216 -21.00 48.15 -36.32
CA ARG A 216 -20.86 46.82 -36.92
C ARG A 216 -20.66 46.97 -38.44
N ASP A 217 -19.50 46.56 -38.94
CA ASP A 217 -19.33 45.83 -40.21
C ASP A 217 -17.84 45.54 -40.45
N ALA A 218 -17.34 44.52 -39.75
CA ALA A 218 -16.23 43.69 -40.20
C ALA A 218 -16.35 42.37 -39.46
N ASN A 219 -16.99 41.41 -40.12
CA ASN A 219 -17.11 40.03 -39.70
C ASN A 219 -15.69 39.40 -39.72
N VAL A 220 -14.97 39.50 -38.61
CA VAL A 220 -13.78 38.70 -38.32
C VAL A 220 -14.15 37.88 -37.10
N ASP A 221 -14.21 36.57 -37.30
CA ASP A 221 -14.60 35.56 -36.34
C ASP A 221 -13.98 35.79 -34.96
N THR A 222 -14.81 36.20 -34.00
CA THR A 222 -14.50 36.31 -32.56
C THR A 222 -14.43 34.94 -31.86
N SER A 223 -14.17 33.87 -32.62
CA SER A 223 -14.10 32.48 -32.15
C SER A 223 -12.75 32.12 -31.49
N LEU A 224 -11.80 33.06 -31.40
CA LEU A 224 -10.43 32.84 -30.92
C LEU A 224 -10.19 33.26 -29.45
N LEU A 225 -11.24 33.57 -28.69
CA LEU A 225 -11.14 34.19 -27.35
C LEU A 225 -11.10 33.20 -26.16
N GLY A 226 -10.65 31.95 -26.32
CA GLY A 226 -10.87 30.94 -25.28
C GLY A 226 -9.74 29.94 -25.05
N VAL A 227 -8.50 30.39 -24.88
CA VAL A 227 -7.45 29.52 -24.32
C VAL A 227 -6.97 30.14 -23.01
N SER A 228 -7.56 29.67 -21.91
CA SER A 228 -7.08 29.93 -20.55
C SER A 228 -5.92 28.99 -20.26
N LEU A 229 -5.03 29.34 -19.33
CA LEU A 229 -4.01 28.42 -18.82
C LEU A 229 -4.65 27.12 -18.27
N ASP A 230 -5.88 27.20 -17.75
CA ASP A 230 -6.71 26.07 -17.32
C ASP A 230 -7.12 25.10 -18.45
N SER A 231 -7.02 25.52 -19.72
CA SER A 231 -7.23 24.63 -20.86
C SER A 231 -6.05 23.67 -21.08
N PHE A 232 -4.90 23.90 -20.44
CA PHE A 232 -3.72 23.04 -20.51
C PHE A 232 -3.67 21.99 -19.40
N LEU A 233 -4.56 22.10 -18.41
CA LEU A 233 -4.75 21.04 -17.44
C LEU A 233 -5.74 20.03 -18.03
N PRO A 234 -5.49 18.71 -17.93
CA PRO A 234 -6.46 17.71 -18.35
C PRO A 234 -7.81 17.97 -17.67
N PRO A 235 -8.96 17.62 -18.28
CA PRO A 235 -10.29 17.92 -17.76
C PRO A 235 -10.55 17.40 -16.34
N SER A 236 -9.68 16.53 -15.82
CA SER A 236 -9.63 16.14 -14.43
C SER A 236 -9.30 17.30 -13.47
N ILE A 237 -8.49 18.29 -13.85
CA ILE A 237 -7.95 19.29 -12.88
C ILE A 237 -8.72 20.63 -12.90
N SER A 238 -9.49 20.92 -13.96
CA SER A 238 -10.00 22.28 -14.23
C SER A 238 -11.40 22.59 -13.68
N ASN A 239 -12.03 21.70 -12.89
CA ASN A 239 -13.36 21.93 -12.32
C ASN A 239 -13.29 22.39 -10.86
N VAL A 240 -12.60 23.50 -10.56
CA VAL A 240 -12.74 24.21 -9.27
C VAL A 240 -12.58 25.73 -9.52
N VAL A 241 -13.64 26.37 -10.00
CA VAL A 241 -13.87 27.81 -9.77
C VAL A 241 -15.37 28.00 -9.56
N ASP A 242 -15.76 28.13 -8.29
CA ASP A 242 -17.09 28.55 -7.86
C ASP A 242 -17.35 30.00 -8.29
N ASP A 243 -18.39 30.18 -9.10
CA ASP A 243 -19.03 31.47 -9.34
C ASP A 243 -20.14 31.66 -8.31
N ASP A 244 -19.79 32.20 -7.14
CA ASP A 244 -20.75 32.60 -6.13
C ASP A 244 -20.49 34.06 -5.71
N THR A 245 -21.13 34.99 -6.43
CA THR A 245 -21.34 36.35 -5.94
C THR A 245 -22.82 36.54 -5.55
N PRO A 246 -23.15 36.71 -4.25
CA PRO A 246 -24.52 36.94 -3.84
C PRO A 246 -24.95 38.38 -4.19
N SER A 247 -26.00 38.48 -5.02
CA SER A 247 -26.73 39.73 -5.25
C SER A 247 -27.57 40.10 -4.03
N THR A 248 -27.21 41.22 -3.38
CA THR A 248 -27.95 41.81 -2.27
C THR A 248 -29.22 42.51 -2.76
N ALA A 249 -30.35 42.15 -2.14
CA ALA A 249 -31.68 42.67 -2.39
C ALA A 249 -31.86 44.15 -1.97
N GLY A 250 -32.63 44.90 -2.78
CA GLY A 250 -33.27 46.16 -2.42
C GLY A 250 -34.77 46.06 -2.66
N SER A 251 -35.52 46.06 -1.56
CA SER A 251 -36.97 45.89 -1.44
C SER A 251 -37.79 47.04 -2.07
N SER A 252 -38.94 46.73 -2.70
CA SER A 252 -40.23 47.38 -2.39
C SER A 252 -41.42 46.79 -3.18
N ASP A 253 -42.42 46.37 -2.40
CA ASP A 253 -43.85 46.63 -2.56
C ASP A 253 -44.81 45.67 -3.34
N SER A 254 -45.80 45.22 -2.56
CA SER A 254 -47.24 45.10 -2.88
C SER A 254 -47.90 43.82 -3.46
N VAL A 255 -48.70 43.19 -2.57
CA VAL A 255 -50.16 42.87 -2.70
C VAL A 255 -50.62 41.48 -3.21
N ASP A 256 -51.10 40.68 -2.25
CA ASP A 256 -52.41 39.97 -2.16
C ASP A 256 -52.69 38.64 -2.91
N GLY A 257 -53.38 37.71 -2.20
CA GLY A 257 -54.09 36.54 -2.74
C GLY A 257 -53.68 35.14 -2.24
N SER A 258 -54.41 34.60 -1.25
CA SER A 258 -54.35 33.19 -0.73
C SER A 258 -54.92 32.11 -1.70
N PRO A 259 -55.11 30.83 -1.30
CA PRO A 259 -54.14 29.76 -0.97
C PRO A 259 -54.39 28.45 -1.78
N ILE A 260 -53.68 27.36 -1.42
CA ILE A 260 -53.96 25.91 -1.65
C ILE A 260 -53.12 25.21 -2.74
N ALA A 261 -52.20 24.34 -2.30
CA ALA A 261 -52.20 22.88 -2.53
C ALA A 261 -50.78 22.29 -2.30
N ALA A 262 -50.68 21.29 -1.41
CA ALA A 262 -49.53 20.38 -1.35
C ALA A 262 -49.52 19.48 -2.61
N PRO A 263 -48.35 18.95 -3.02
CA PRO A 263 -47.98 17.61 -2.53
C PRO A 263 -46.46 17.35 -2.33
N GLU A 264 -46.23 16.34 -1.46
CA GLU A 264 -45.17 15.31 -1.38
C GLU A 264 -43.68 15.61 -1.72
N PRO A 265 -42.74 15.20 -0.84
CA PRO A 265 -41.31 15.15 -1.14
C PRO A 265 -40.94 13.79 -1.76
N LEU A 266 -40.32 13.79 -2.95
CA LEU A 266 -39.68 12.61 -3.52
C LEU A 266 -38.24 12.90 -3.92
N ASP A 267 -37.41 11.99 -3.43
CA ASP A 267 -36.15 11.48 -3.95
C ASP A 267 -34.93 12.39 -4.05
N GLY A 268 -33.97 12.02 -3.19
CA GLY A 268 -32.59 12.42 -3.23
C GLY A 268 -31.92 11.99 -4.54
N SER A 269 -31.24 12.96 -5.15
CA SER A 269 -30.21 12.74 -6.13
C SER A 269 -28.89 13.08 -5.46
N ASN A 270 -28.26 12.08 -4.82
CA ASN A 270 -26.85 12.15 -4.47
C ASN A 270 -26.06 12.05 -5.77
N THR A 271 -25.70 13.22 -6.32
CA THR A 271 -24.69 13.32 -7.36
C THR A 271 -23.33 13.21 -6.67
N PRO A 272 -22.50 12.19 -6.94
CA PRO A 272 -21.15 12.15 -6.40
C PRO A 272 -20.32 13.23 -7.10
N THR A 273 -19.99 14.28 -6.37
CA THR A 273 -18.97 15.26 -6.74
C THR A 273 -17.61 14.53 -6.73
N PRO A 274 -16.89 14.43 -7.85
CA PRO A 274 -15.51 13.96 -7.81
C PRO A 274 -14.65 15.12 -7.30
N GLU A 275 -14.48 15.16 -5.98
CA GLU A 275 -13.54 16.07 -5.32
C GLU A 275 -12.13 15.52 -5.56
N ILE A 276 -11.33 16.21 -6.38
CA ILE A 276 -9.91 15.87 -6.55
C ILE A 276 -9.16 16.57 -5.44
N ALA A 277 -9.19 15.91 -4.27
CA ALA A 277 -8.34 16.25 -3.16
C ALA A 277 -6.88 16.07 -3.58
N SER A 278 -6.03 17.01 -3.22
CA SER A 278 -4.60 16.79 -3.13
C SER A 278 -4.36 15.56 -2.26
N VAL A 279 -4.02 14.44 -2.89
CA VAL A 279 -3.84 13.17 -2.19
C VAL A 279 -2.59 13.29 -1.34
N ASP A 280 -2.79 13.35 -0.03
CA ASP A 280 -1.71 13.04 0.89
C ASP A 280 -1.45 11.54 0.79
N ILE A 281 -0.31 11.19 0.19
CA ILE A 281 0.14 9.80 0.05
C ILE A 281 0.13 9.12 1.42
N ALA A 282 0.40 9.86 2.50
CA ALA A 282 0.44 9.36 3.87
C ALA A 282 -0.95 9.13 4.48
N ALA A 283 -1.92 10.03 4.26
CA ALA A 283 -3.09 10.14 5.13
C ALA A 283 -4.36 9.35 4.72
N ASP A 284 -4.47 8.84 3.50
CA ASP A 284 -5.79 8.49 2.96
C ASP A 284 -6.18 6.99 2.97
N ASP A 285 -5.75 6.14 3.92
CA ASP A 285 -6.27 4.74 3.93
C ASP A 285 -6.08 3.90 5.22
N SER A 286 -5.89 4.53 6.38
CA SER A 286 -5.66 3.79 7.64
C SER A 286 -6.88 3.02 8.17
N GLU A 287 -8.06 3.11 7.53
CA GLU A 287 -9.31 2.50 7.99
C GLU A 287 -9.79 1.29 7.17
N LEU A 288 -9.02 0.79 6.20
CA LEU A 288 -9.44 -0.41 5.47
C LEU A 288 -9.38 -1.64 6.39
N THR A 289 -10.55 -2.20 6.66
CA THR A 289 -10.70 -3.44 7.43
C THR A 289 -10.07 -4.61 6.67
N ASP A 290 -9.62 -5.65 7.40
CA ASP A 290 -8.97 -6.82 6.79
C ASP A 290 -9.82 -7.45 5.68
N ASP A 291 -11.15 -7.37 5.80
CA ASP A 291 -12.09 -7.94 4.84
C ASP A 291 -12.07 -7.20 3.49
N GLU A 292 -11.97 -5.86 3.46
CA GLU A 292 -11.98 -5.08 2.21
C GLU A 292 -10.69 -5.22 1.38
N MET A 293 -9.55 -5.45 2.04
CA MET A 293 -8.32 -5.80 1.34
C MET A 293 -8.36 -7.21 0.76
N LEU A 294 -9.05 -8.14 1.43
CA LEU A 294 -9.07 -9.56 1.07
C LEU A 294 -10.14 -9.92 0.03
N GLU A 295 -11.24 -9.16 -0.06
CA GLU A 295 -12.36 -9.46 -0.97
C GLU A 295 -12.04 -9.21 -2.45
N ASP A 296 -11.20 -8.20 -2.76
CA ASP A 296 -10.86 -7.82 -4.14
C ASP A 296 -9.50 -8.35 -4.63
N ALA A 297 -8.70 -8.98 -3.76
CA ALA A 297 -7.34 -9.38 -4.10
C ALA A 297 -7.30 -10.61 -5.02
N GLU A 298 -6.51 -10.53 -6.10
CA GLU A 298 -6.33 -11.64 -7.02
C GLU A 298 -5.39 -12.70 -6.40
N GLU A 299 -5.90 -13.93 -6.21
CA GLU A 299 -5.10 -15.04 -5.72
C GLU A 299 -4.00 -15.42 -6.72
N GLN A 300 -2.75 -15.32 -6.26
CA GLN A 300 -1.58 -15.60 -7.07
C GLN A 300 -1.23 -17.09 -7.04
N GLN A 301 -0.68 -17.58 -8.15
CA GLN A 301 -0.21 -18.96 -8.25
C GLN A 301 1.07 -19.15 -7.44
N THR A 302 1.07 -20.14 -6.55
CA THR A 302 2.24 -20.57 -5.78
C THR A 302 2.65 -21.98 -6.15
N GLN A 303 3.95 -22.26 -6.16
CA GLN A 303 4.52 -23.60 -6.29
C GLN A 303 5.19 -24.00 -4.98
N SER A 304 5.11 -25.28 -4.60
CA SER A 304 5.79 -25.76 -3.38
C SER A 304 7.28 -25.97 -3.67
N ILE A 305 8.14 -25.43 -2.81
CA ILE A 305 9.59 -25.60 -2.93
C ILE A 305 9.97 -26.95 -2.34
N SER A 306 10.62 -27.79 -3.15
CA SER A 306 11.35 -28.95 -2.63
C SER A 306 12.67 -28.43 -2.07
N SER A 307 12.87 -28.55 -0.75
CA SER A 307 14.11 -28.12 -0.09
C SER A 307 15.32 -28.74 -0.79
N SER A 308 16.34 -27.92 -1.06
CA SER A 308 17.60 -28.36 -1.65
C SER A 308 18.56 -28.98 -0.63
N GLU A 309 18.28 -28.82 0.66
CA GLU A 309 19.11 -29.41 1.72
C GLU A 309 18.72 -30.87 1.95
N PRO A 310 19.69 -31.80 1.95
CA PRO A 310 19.44 -33.23 2.00
C PRO A 310 18.78 -33.72 3.31
N GLN A 311 18.69 -32.86 4.34
CA GLN A 311 18.18 -33.20 5.67
C GLN A 311 16.97 -32.35 6.11
N THR A 312 16.49 -31.44 5.25
CA THR A 312 15.38 -30.54 5.58
C THR A 312 14.23 -30.85 4.64
N THR A 313 13.08 -31.26 5.17
CA THR A 313 11.86 -31.53 4.40
C THR A 313 10.74 -30.61 4.85
N SER A 314 9.88 -30.18 3.92
CA SER A 314 8.70 -29.38 4.23
C SER A 314 7.45 -30.10 3.74
N VAL A 315 6.43 -30.16 4.60
CA VAL A 315 5.19 -30.90 4.32
C VAL A 315 3.99 -29.97 4.50
N SER A 316 3.03 -30.10 3.59
CA SER A 316 1.74 -29.41 3.71
C SER A 316 0.79 -30.24 4.55
N LEU A 317 0.50 -29.78 5.77
CA LEU A 317 -0.52 -30.39 6.60
C LEU A 317 -1.93 -30.02 6.10
N PRO A 318 -2.91 -30.94 6.21
CA PRO A 318 -4.29 -30.61 5.94
C PRO A 318 -4.81 -29.67 7.03
N LYS A 319 -5.75 -28.79 6.69
CA LYS A 319 -6.39 -27.89 7.66
C LYS A 319 -6.95 -28.67 8.85
N ALA A 320 -6.84 -28.09 10.05
CA ALA A 320 -7.40 -28.67 11.25
C ALA A 320 -8.91 -28.95 11.07
N PRO A 321 -9.43 -30.05 11.66
CA PRO A 321 -10.86 -30.33 11.63
C PRO A 321 -11.62 -29.19 12.30
N THR A 322 -12.80 -28.88 11.78
CA THR A 322 -13.70 -27.86 12.35
C THR A 322 -14.99 -28.55 12.80
N LYS A 323 -15.68 -28.03 13.81
CA LYS A 323 -16.92 -28.63 14.34
C LYS A 323 -18.01 -28.83 13.30
N SER A 324 -17.97 -28.08 12.20
CA SER A 324 -18.91 -28.18 11.08
C SER A 324 -18.63 -29.36 10.14
N ARG A 325 -17.45 -29.98 10.23
CA ARG A 325 -17.03 -31.08 9.34
C ARG A 325 -17.03 -32.41 10.10
N THR A 326 -17.91 -33.32 9.69
CA THR A 326 -18.06 -34.65 10.31
C THR A 326 -16.97 -35.66 9.92
N GLU A 327 -16.23 -35.41 8.84
CA GLU A 327 -15.15 -36.28 8.37
C GLU A 327 -13.78 -35.71 8.74
N LEU A 328 -12.93 -36.56 9.33
CA LEU A 328 -11.55 -36.21 9.64
C LEU A 328 -10.74 -36.00 8.36
N PRO A 329 -9.78 -35.04 8.36
CA PRO A 329 -8.88 -34.86 7.23
C PRO A 329 -8.03 -36.13 6.96
N PRO A 330 -7.55 -36.31 5.71
CA PRO A 330 -6.76 -37.47 5.35
C PRO A 330 -5.42 -37.52 6.10
N THR A 331 -4.91 -38.74 6.31
CA THR A 331 -3.55 -38.98 6.82
C THR A 331 -2.52 -38.50 5.79
N VAL A 332 -1.47 -37.83 6.25
CA VAL A 332 -0.39 -37.30 5.40
C VAL A 332 0.93 -37.97 5.74
N LEU A 333 1.69 -38.38 4.72
CA LEU A 333 3.06 -38.86 4.88
C LEU A 333 3.98 -37.66 5.14
N LEU A 334 4.64 -37.64 6.28
CA LEU A 334 5.58 -36.59 6.67
C LEU A 334 6.99 -36.85 6.14
N PHE A 335 7.45 -38.09 6.23
CA PHE A 335 8.83 -38.45 5.93
C PHE A 335 8.90 -39.94 5.60
N ALA A 336 9.49 -40.28 4.46
CA ALA A 336 9.83 -41.66 4.13
C ALA A 336 11.21 -41.96 4.73
N ASN A 337 11.32 -42.98 5.56
CA ASN A 337 12.58 -43.38 6.17
C ASN A 337 12.68 -44.90 6.21
N GLU A 338 13.84 -45.43 5.84
CA GLU A 338 14.13 -46.86 5.95
C GLU A 338 14.45 -47.28 7.40
N SER A 339 14.83 -46.33 8.26
CA SER A 339 15.25 -46.59 9.64
C SER A 339 14.16 -46.33 10.67
N ARG A 340 14.09 -47.16 11.71
CA ARG A 340 13.21 -46.92 12.86
C ARG A 340 13.68 -45.69 13.62
N LEU A 341 12.76 -44.75 13.87
CA LEU A 341 13.00 -43.56 14.67
C LEU A 341 12.71 -43.87 16.14
N GLU A 342 13.70 -43.72 17.02
CA GLU A 342 13.51 -43.95 18.47
C GLU A 342 13.04 -42.68 19.18
N ASN A 343 13.52 -41.51 18.74
CA ASN A 343 13.21 -40.23 19.36
C ASN A 343 12.77 -39.19 18.32
N LEU A 344 11.65 -38.54 18.62
CA LEU A 344 11.12 -37.42 17.85
C LEU A 344 11.01 -36.22 18.78
N GLN A 345 11.58 -35.10 18.38
CA GLN A 345 11.44 -33.84 19.13
C GLN A 345 10.50 -32.93 18.36
N PHE A 346 9.56 -32.30 19.07
CA PHE A 346 8.64 -31.33 18.48
C PHE A 346 8.99 -29.95 19.01
N GLU A 347 9.42 -29.09 18.11
CA GLU A 347 9.91 -27.75 18.41
C GLU A 347 9.03 -26.69 17.76
N PHE A 348 8.94 -25.52 18.40
CA PHE A 348 8.26 -24.34 17.88
C PHE A 348 9.22 -23.15 17.86
N PRO A 349 8.96 -22.16 16.99
CA PRO A 349 9.80 -20.97 16.94
C PRO A 349 9.61 -20.06 18.18
N ASP A 350 8.45 -20.14 18.83
CA ASP A 350 8.10 -19.45 20.08
C ASP A 350 7.67 -20.46 21.15
N ASP A 351 7.54 -20.02 22.41
CA ASP A 351 6.99 -20.81 23.52
C ASP A 351 5.54 -21.26 23.22
N SER A 352 5.41 -22.46 22.68
CA SER A 352 4.13 -23.09 22.39
C SER A 352 3.70 -24.00 23.55
N PRO A 353 2.41 -23.99 23.93
CA PRO A 353 1.88 -24.89 24.95
C PRO A 353 1.63 -26.30 24.39
N LEU A 354 2.02 -26.60 23.15
CA LEU A 354 1.89 -27.92 22.55
C LEU A 354 3.13 -28.76 22.84
N ARG A 355 2.93 -30.03 23.20
CA ARG A 355 4.02 -30.96 23.50
C ARG A 355 3.81 -32.29 22.79
N LEU A 356 4.93 -32.94 22.48
CA LEU A 356 4.91 -34.31 22.01
C LEU A 356 5.02 -35.25 23.21
N GLN A 357 4.07 -36.16 23.33
CA GLN A 357 4.13 -37.28 24.26
C GLN A 357 4.35 -38.57 23.47
N SER A 358 5.41 -39.32 23.81
CA SER A 358 5.58 -40.68 23.29
C SER A 358 4.62 -41.59 24.05
N ASP A 359 3.73 -42.27 23.33
CA ASP A 359 2.92 -43.30 23.97
C ASP A 359 3.82 -44.51 24.24
N SER A 360 3.53 -45.27 25.30
CA SER A 360 4.36 -46.41 25.75
C SER A 360 4.30 -47.60 24.79
N SER A 361 3.53 -47.50 23.71
CA SER A 361 3.42 -48.45 22.60
C SER A 361 4.36 -48.07 21.46
N ASP A 362 5.18 -49.03 21.02
CA ASP A 362 6.20 -48.89 19.97
C ASP A 362 5.72 -48.07 18.75
N ASN A 363 6.35 -46.90 18.56
CA ASN A 363 6.30 -46.04 17.37
C ASN A 363 5.09 -45.12 17.19
N GLU A 364 4.48 -44.68 18.28
CA GLU A 364 3.41 -43.69 18.27
C GLU A 364 3.75 -42.45 19.12
N TRP A 365 3.52 -41.28 18.55
CA TRP A 365 3.63 -40.01 19.24
C TRP A 365 2.32 -39.22 19.16
N LYS A 366 1.93 -38.59 20.26
CA LYS A 366 0.72 -37.74 20.33
C LYS A 366 1.14 -36.30 20.58
N ILE A 367 0.61 -35.39 19.77
CA ILE A 367 0.70 -33.95 20.04
C ILE A 367 -0.44 -33.61 20.98
N THR A 368 -0.10 -33.19 22.19
CA THR A 368 -1.06 -32.86 23.26
C THR A 368 -0.92 -31.40 23.68
N GLU A 369 -2.00 -30.83 24.20
CA GLU A 369 -1.98 -29.51 24.82
C GLU A 369 -1.49 -29.62 26.27
N ALA A 370 -0.48 -28.83 26.65
CA ALA A 370 0.18 -28.95 27.96
C ALA A 370 -0.71 -28.57 29.15
N SER A 371 -1.82 -27.84 28.93
CA SER A 371 -2.75 -27.48 30.01
C SER A 371 -3.63 -28.65 30.42
N ASP A 372 -4.22 -29.33 29.42
CA ASP A 372 -5.32 -30.27 29.64
C ASP A 372 -5.01 -31.70 29.14
N GLU A 373 -3.79 -31.91 28.63
CA GLU A 373 -3.31 -33.16 28.00
C GLU A 373 -4.22 -33.68 26.88
N THR A 374 -5.04 -32.82 26.29
CA THR A 374 -5.95 -33.18 25.19
C THR A 374 -5.14 -33.52 23.93
N PRO A 375 -5.31 -34.72 23.35
CA PRO A 375 -4.55 -35.13 22.18
C PRO A 375 -5.16 -34.52 20.92
N LEU A 376 -4.39 -33.70 20.19
CA LEU A 376 -4.86 -32.98 19.01
C LEU A 376 -4.49 -33.73 17.71
N ALA A 377 -3.31 -34.33 17.68
CA ALA A 377 -2.83 -35.06 16.52
C ALA A 377 -2.00 -36.28 16.93
N ARG A 378 -1.94 -37.25 16.03
CA ARG A 378 -1.19 -38.50 16.19
C ARG A 378 -0.17 -38.61 15.06
N ILE A 379 1.05 -38.97 15.42
CA ILE A 379 2.14 -39.27 14.51
C ILE A 379 2.46 -40.75 14.69
N GLU A 380 2.40 -41.52 13.60
CA GLU A 380 2.61 -42.96 13.62
C GLU A 380 3.69 -43.33 12.62
N MET A 381 4.66 -44.15 13.03
CA MET A 381 5.56 -44.80 12.08
C MET A 381 4.86 -46.02 11.51
N HIS A 382 4.55 -45.98 10.21
CA HIS A 382 4.03 -47.16 9.53
C HIS A 382 5.20 -48.02 9.07
N PRO A 383 5.34 -49.28 9.54
CA PRO A 383 6.28 -50.20 8.93
C PRO A 383 5.79 -50.47 7.52
N GLY A 384 6.66 -50.22 6.54
CA GLY A 384 6.37 -50.51 5.15
C GLY A 384 6.10 -52.00 4.97
N ASP A 385 4.93 -52.36 4.43
CA ASP A 385 4.75 -53.68 3.81
C ASP A 385 5.63 -53.75 2.56
N ASP A 386 5.97 -54.95 2.06
CA ASP A 386 6.98 -55.23 1.01
C ASP A 386 6.88 -54.40 -0.31
N GLU A 387 5.84 -53.57 -0.50
CA GLU A 387 5.64 -52.64 -1.63
C GLU A 387 5.55 -51.14 -1.25
N THR A 388 5.47 -50.79 0.03
CA THR A 388 5.33 -49.40 0.53
C THR A 388 6.53 -49.01 1.39
N GLU A 389 7.12 -47.85 1.14
CA GLU A 389 8.21 -47.33 1.96
C GLU A 389 7.75 -47.11 3.41
N SER A 390 8.57 -47.53 4.38
CA SER A 390 8.34 -47.20 5.79
C SER A 390 8.37 -45.69 5.96
N GLY A 391 7.45 -45.15 6.77
CA GLY A 391 7.33 -43.70 6.84
C GLY A 391 6.57 -43.18 8.04
N LEU A 392 6.88 -41.94 8.40
CA LEU A 392 6.22 -41.18 9.44
C LEU A 392 4.93 -40.59 8.86
N THR A 393 3.79 -40.88 9.48
CA THR A 393 2.49 -40.40 9.04
C THR A 393 1.86 -39.50 10.09
N PHE A 394 1.15 -38.48 9.66
CA PHE A 394 0.43 -37.52 10.50
C PHE A 394 -1.07 -37.68 10.31
N ARG A 395 -1.81 -37.72 11.43
CA ARG A 395 -3.28 -37.75 11.43
C ARG A 395 -3.85 -36.80 12.49
N TRP A 396 -4.84 -36.01 12.09
CA TRP A 396 -5.66 -35.24 13.02
C TRP A 396 -6.55 -36.16 13.89
N LEU A 397 -6.73 -35.79 15.15
CA LEU A 397 -7.70 -36.41 16.05
C LEU A 397 -8.98 -35.56 16.12
N ALA A 398 -10.07 -36.14 16.61
CA ALA A 398 -11.37 -35.46 16.62
C ALA A 398 -11.39 -34.27 17.59
N GLU A 399 -10.65 -34.40 18.69
CA GLU A 399 -10.47 -33.42 19.75
C GLU A 399 -9.80 -32.13 19.24
N ALA A 400 -9.07 -32.18 18.12
CA ALA A 400 -8.50 -30.98 17.50
C ALA A 400 -9.57 -29.98 17.04
N ALA A 401 -10.80 -30.42 16.76
CA ALA A 401 -11.87 -29.52 16.34
C ALA A 401 -12.36 -28.58 17.46
N ASP A 402 -12.06 -28.93 18.71
CA ASP A 402 -12.46 -28.16 19.89
C ASP A 402 -11.35 -27.23 20.42
N SER A 403 -10.08 -27.51 20.09
CA SER A 403 -8.95 -26.69 20.54
C SER A 403 -8.64 -25.57 19.55
N ARG A 404 -8.54 -24.34 20.04
CA ARG A 404 -8.05 -23.19 19.24
C ARG A 404 -6.56 -23.31 18.89
N ARG A 405 -5.83 -24.19 19.56
CA ARG A 405 -4.39 -24.36 19.39
C ARG A 405 -4.02 -25.39 18.33
N SER A 406 -5.00 -26.12 17.77
CA SER A 406 -4.77 -27.03 16.65
C SER A 406 -4.06 -26.34 15.48
N ASP A 407 -4.48 -25.11 15.15
CA ASP A 407 -3.92 -24.33 14.04
C ASP A 407 -2.46 -23.95 14.26
N ALA A 408 -1.96 -23.96 15.50
CA ALA A 408 -0.56 -23.68 15.78
C ALA A 408 0.36 -24.83 15.37
N ILE A 409 -0.13 -26.08 15.26
CA ILE A 409 0.69 -27.27 14.95
C ILE A 409 1.45 -27.10 13.64
N ILE A 410 0.86 -26.45 12.64
CA ILE A 410 1.51 -26.21 11.34
C ILE A 410 2.80 -25.39 11.50
N ASN A 411 2.91 -24.56 12.53
CA ASN A 411 4.10 -23.73 12.78
C ASN A 411 5.22 -24.49 13.50
N GLY A 412 5.01 -25.75 13.86
CA GLY A 412 6.01 -26.60 14.47
C GLY A 412 6.91 -27.29 13.45
N ARG A 413 8.02 -27.82 13.95
CA ARG A 413 8.90 -28.73 13.21
C ARG A 413 9.21 -29.96 14.04
N LEU A 414 9.44 -31.08 13.36
CA LEU A 414 9.90 -32.31 13.98
C LEU A 414 11.40 -32.45 13.71
N ARG A 415 12.15 -32.82 14.74
CA ARG A 415 13.56 -33.18 14.63
C ARG A 415 13.73 -34.67 14.96
N THR A 416 14.34 -35.40 14.04
CA THR A 416 14.64 -36.84 14.22
C THR A 416 15.93 -37.02 15.02
N ASP A 417 16.17 -38.24 15.50
CA ASP A 417 17.43 -38.66 16.11
C ASP A 417 18.63 -38.61 15.14
N ALA A 418 18.38 -38.81 13.84
CA ALA A 418 19.36 -38.63 12.77
C ALA A 418 19.71 -37.14 12.50
N GLY A 419 18.96 -36.20 13.09
CA GLY A 419 19.14 -34.77 12.91
C GLY A 419 18.36 -34.17 11.73
N ASP A 420 17.50 -34.96 11.07
CA ASP A 420 16.64 -34.47 10.00
C ASP A 420 15.56 -33.54 10.56
N ILE A 421 15.26 -32.47 9.82
CA ILE A 421 14.28 -31.47 10.19
C ILE A 421 13.09 -31.56 9.24
N ILE A 422 11.91 -31.81 9.80
CA ILE A 422 10.64 -31.88 9.05
C ILE A 422 9.79 -30.69 9.47
N HIS A 423 9.68 -29.70 8.60
CA HIS A 423 8.79 -28.57 8.80
C HIS A 423 7.35 -28.96 8.47
N LEU A 424 6.42 -28.67 9.39
CA LEU A 424 4.99 -28.99 9.22
C LEU A 424 4.21 -27.93 8.42
N ARG A 425 4.95 -27.03 7.77
CA ARG A 425 4.42 -25.99 6.89
C ARG A 425 5.15 -26.03 5.57
N SER A 426 4.38 -25.95 4.49
CA SER A 426 4.92 -25.88 3.12
C SER A 426 5.70 -24.59 2.91
N GLN A 427 6.82 -24.70 2.22
CA GLN A 427 7.55 -23.56 1.67
C GLN A 427 6.98 -23.22 0.28
N LEU A 428 6.64 -21.95 0.05
CA LEU A 428 6.00 -21.48 -1.17
C LEU A 428 6.98 -20.64 -1.99
N ASP A 429 7.00 -20.88 -3.29
CA ASP A 429 7.64 -20.06 -4.32
C ASP A 429 6.56 -19.37 -5.15
N ALA A 430 6.78 -18.11 -5.49
CA ALA A 430 5.98 -17.44 -6.51
C ALA A 430 6.85 -16.48 -7.33
N ALA A 431 6.34 -16.12 -8.50
CA ALA A 431 6.99 -15.17 -9.38
C ALA A 431 7.13 -13.80 -8.70
N PRO A 432 8.17 -13.02 -9.05
CA PRO A 432 8.34 -11.67 -8.54
C PRO A 432 7.29 -10.75 -9.17
N ILE A 433 6.97 -9.65 -8.51
CA ILE A 433 5.90 -8.76 -8.95
C ILE A 433 6.50 -7.73 -9.91
N PRO A 434 6.09 -7.71 -11.19
CA PRO A 434 6.63 -6.76 -12.15
C PRO A 434 6.15 -5.34 -11.86
N LEU A 435 7.04 -4.35 -11.96
CA LEU A 435 6.71 -2.94 -11.82
C LEU A 435 6.35 -2.29 -13.16
N ASN A 436 5.30 -2.80 -13.81
CA ASN A 436 4.89 -2.36 -15.15
C ASN A 436 3.81 -1.26 -15.18
N LEU A 437 3.26 -0.90 -14.02
CA LEU A 437 2.20 0.11 -13.88
C LEU A 437 0.99 -0.14 -14.80
N GLN A 438 0.66 -1.39 -15.09
CA GLN A 438 -0.52 -1.73 -15.90
C GLN A 438 -1.83 -1.29 -15.24
N ARG A 439 -1.87 -1.34 -13.90
CA ARG A 439 -2.97 -0.85 -13.08
C ARG A 439 -2.43 0.13 -12.07
N ARG A 440 -3.20 1.18 -11.75
CA ARG A 440 -2.86 2.15 -10.70
C ARG A 440 -2.81 1.55 -9.30
N ASP A 441 -3.56 0.47 -9.09
CA ASP A 441 -3.77 -0.22 -7.81
C ASP A 441 -3.87 -1.72 -8.07
N GLU A 442 -2.91 -2.47 -7.55
CA GLU A 442 -2.80 -3.91 -7.70
C GLU A 442 -2.91 -4.58 -6.34
N LYS A 443 -3.91 -5.45 -6.17
CA LYS A 443 -4.16 -6.22 -4.95
C LYS A 443 -3.80 -7.68 -5.18
N LEU A 444 -2.76 -8.17 -4.51
CA LEU A 444 -2.18 -9.50 -4.67
C LEU A 444 -2.32 -10.31 -3.39
N LYS A 445 -2.56 -11.61 -3.50
CA LYS A 445 -2.74 -12.50 -2.34
C LYS A 445 -2.10 -13.87 -2.52
N TRP A 446 -1.34 -14.30 -1.51
CA TRP A 446 -0.73 -15.63 -1.42
C TRP A 446 -1.21 -16.35 -0.16
N ASN A 447 -1.75 -17.55 -0.30
CA ASN A 447 -2.22 -18.35 0.83
C ASN A 447 -1.05 -19.07 1.50
N LEU A 448 -0.78 -18.78 2.77
CA LEU A 448 0.37 -19.33 3.49
C LEU A 448 0.05 -20.63 4.24
N GLY A 449 -1.16 -21.18 4.08
CA GLY A 449 -1.62 -22.41 4.73
C GLY A 449 -2.13 -22.25 6.17
N GLY A 450 -1.89 -21.10 6.81
CA GLY A 450 -2.39 -20.78 8.14
C GLY A 450 -1.63 -19.60 8.79
N PRO A 451 -1.98 -19.23 10.04
CA PRO A 451 -1.49 -17.99 10.65
C PRO A 451 0.03 -18.02 10.91
N ILE A 452 0.69 -16.86 10.78
CA ILE A 452 2.12 -16.70 11.10
C ILE A 452 2.36 -16.40 12.59
N VAL A 453 3.54 -16.78 13.08
CA VAL A 453 4.01 -16.44 14.43
C VAL A 453 4.81 -15.14 14.36
N ALA A 454 4.14 -14.02 14.60
CA ALA A 454 4.67 -12.69 14.30
C ALA A 454 6.01 -12.36 15.00
N LYS A 455 6.25 -12.87 16.21
CA LYS A 455 7.47 -12.54 16.98
C LYS A 455 8.73 -13.12 16.34
N SER A 456 8.63 -14.34 15.80
CA SER A 456 9.73 -15.08 15.14
C SER A 456 9.73 -14.93 13.62
N THR A 457 8.69 -14.37 13.02
CA THR A 457 8.64 -14.14 11.57
C THR A 457 9.26 -12.79 11.22
N ARG A 458 9.99 -12.72 10.11
CA ARG A 458 10.55 -11.51 9.52
C ARG A 458 10.16 -11.44 8.05
N LEU A 459 9.78 -10.24 7.62
CA LEU A 459 9.45 -9.94 6.24
C LEU A 459 10.60 -9.13 5.63
N SER A 460 11.13 -9.57 4.51
CA SER A 460 12.08 -8.82 3.70
C SER A 460 11.41 -8.46 2.37
N VAL A 461 11.53 -7.21 1.95
CA VAL A 461 11.02 -6.75 0.66
C VAL A 461 12.11 -5.93 0.00
N SER A 462 12.44 -6.29 -1.22
CA SER A 462 13.43 -5.61 -2.05
C SER A 462 12.80 -5.21 -3.37
N VAL A 463 13.16 -4.02 -3.83
CA VAL A 463 12.73 -3.51 -5.13
C VAL A 463 13.96 -3.47 -6.02
N ASP A 464 14.01 -4.37 -6.98
CA ASP A 464 15.06 -4.42 -7.98
C ASP A 464 14.69 -3.44 -9.10
N VAL A 465 15.54 -2.43 -9.32
CA VAL A 465 15.34 -1.39 -10.34
C VAL A 465 16.51 -1.34 -11.33
N PRO A 466 16.29 -0.92 -12.58
CA PRO A 466 17.34 -0.73 -13.58
C PRO A 466 18.41 0.26 -13.12
N GLU A 467 19.63 0.15 -13.69
CA GLU A 467 20.76 1.01 -13.32
C GLU A 467 20.51 2.51 -13.54
N ASP A 468 19.66 2.88 -14.51
CA ASP A 468 19.32 4.28 -14.82
C ASP A 468 18.30 4.89 -13.87
N VAL A 469 17.70 4.08 -12.99
CA VAL A 469 16.69 4.47 -12.02
C VAL A 469 17.30 4.54 -10.63
N ALA A 470 17.06 5.65 -9.92
CA ALA A 470 17.34 5.80 -8.51
C ALA A 470 16.09 5.48 -7.69
N ILE A 471 16.28 4.72 -6.61
CA ILE A 471 15.26 4.43 -5.61
C ILE A 471 15.61 5.15 -4.29
N GLU A 472 14.64 5.84 -3.72
CA GLU A 472 14.72 6.52 -2.43
C GLU A 472 13.54 6.08 -1.57
N TRP A 473 13.80 5.52 -0.39
CA TRP A 473 12.74 5.13 0.54
C TRP A 473 12.35 6.32 1.41
N ILE A 474 11.07 6.70 1.35
CA ILE A 474 10.47 7.65 2.30
C ILE A 474 10.12 6.91 3.59
N GLU A 475 9.52 5.72 3.43
CA GLU A 475 9.10 4.85 4.51
C GLU A 475 9.61 3.45 4.17
N GLU A 476 10.58 2.95 4.94
CA GLU A 476 11.10 1.60 4.79
C GLU A 476 10.13 0.57 5.36
N ILE A 477 10.09 -0.61 4.75
CA ILE A 477 9.25 -1.71 5.20
C ILE A 477 9.83 -2.28 6.49
N ASP A 478 9.11 -2.13 7.60
CA ASP A 478 9.50 -2.74 8.87
C ASP A 478 9.35 -4.27 8.79
N GLY A 479 10.49 -4.95 8.60
CA GLY A 479 10.55 -6.41 8.59
C GLY A 479 10.31 -7.05 9.96
N GLY A 480 10.37 -6.29 11.05
CA GLY A 480 10.09 -6.73 12.41
C GLY A 480 8.60 -6.89 12.72
N SER A 481 7.74 -6.19 11.97
CA SER A 481 6.28 -6.23 12.08
C SER A 481 5.64 -6.86 10.83
N PRO A 482 5.78 -8.19 10.62
CA PRO A 482 5.28 -8.83 9.41
C PRO A 482 3.76 -8.83 9.28
N ARG A 483 3.01 -8.58 10.37
CA ARG A 483 1.53 -8.62 10.36
C ARG A 483 0.92 -7.50 9.54
N SER A 484 1.47 -6.30 9.67
CA SER A 484 1.04 -5.12 8.95
C SER A 484 2.24 -4.20 8.87
N THR A 485 2.66 -3.90 7.66
CA THR A 485 3.76 -3.00 7.38
C THR A 485 3.49 -2.27 6.07
N ARG A 486 4.10 -1.11 5.94
CA ARG A 486 3.91 -0.20 4.82
C ARG A 486 5.29 0.25 4.33
N GLY A 487 5.41 0.40 3.02
CA GLY A 487 6.59 0.94 2.38
C GLY A 487 6.22 1.98 1.34
N ILE A 488 7.00 3.06 1.28
CA ILE A 488 6.87 4.08 0.25
C ILE A 488 8.24 4.35 -0.35
N ALA A 489 8.38 4.09 -1.64
CA ALA A 489 9.59 4.36 -2.40
C ALA A 489 9.32 5.39 -3.50
N ILE A 490 10.23 6.36 -3.66
CA ILE A 490 10.28 7.27 -4.80
C ILE A 490 11.29 6.73 -5.81
N LEU A 491 10.88 6.68 -7.07
CA LEU A 491 11.70 6.30 -8.21
C LEU A 491 11.92 7.53 -9.09
N THR A 492 13.18 7.82 -9.41
CA THR A 492 13.60 8.93 -10.28
C THR A 492 14.62 8.48 -11.30
N LEU A 493 14.71 9.18 -12.44
CA LEU A 493 15.79 9.01 -13.42
C LEU A 493 17.07 9.67 -12.89
N LYS A 494 18.19 8.94 -12.86
CA LYS A 494 19.47 9.45 -12.28
C LYS A 494 20.01 10.69 -12.97
N ASP A 495 19.89 10.76 -14.29
CA ASP A 495 20.43 11.84 -15.12
C ASP A 495 19.39 12.92 -15.45
N SER A 496 18.19 12.86 -14.86
CA SER A 496 17.17 13.85 -15.12
C SER A 496 17.39 15.12 -14.29
N PRO A 497 17.53 16.31 -14.92
CA PRO A 497 17.55 17.58 -14.21
C PRO A 497 16.15 17.98 -13.70
N ASP A 498 15.12 17.41 -14.32
CA ASP A 498 13.73 17.69 -14.05
C ASP A 498 13.24 16.65 -13.04
N ALA A 499 12.79 17.13 -11.87
CA ALA A 499 12.43 16.32 -10.71
C ALA A 499 11.07 15.60 -10.85
N SER A 500 10.80 15.09 -12.04
CA SER A 500 9.73 14.13 -12.35
C SER A 500 10.01 12.85 -11.58
N ALA A 501 9.02 12.33 -10.87
CA ALA A 501 9.20 11.16 -10.02
C ALA A 501 7.96 10.28 -10.00
N LEU A 502 8.18 8.97 -9.85
CA LEU A 502 7.15 8.00 -9.54
C LEU A 502 7.23 7.66 -8.06
N VAL A 503 6.10 7.45 -7.39
CA VAL A 503 6.04 6.86 -6.06
C VAL A 503 5.39 5.48 -6.16
N VAL A 504 5.95 4.51 -5.45
CA VAL A 504 5.40 3.18 -5.26
C VAL A 504 5.06 3.04 -3.79
N ARG A 505 3.78 2.90 -3.49
CA ARG A 505 3.28 2.59 -2.14
C ARG A 505 2.92 1.11 -2.06
N MET A 506 3.46 0.43 -1.07
CA MET A 506 3.23 -0.97 -0.78
C MET A 506 2.61 -1.10 0.61
N ASP A 507 1.37 -1.57 0.68
CA ASP A 507 0.72 -1.93 1.94
C ASP A 507 0.70 -3.47 2.04
N ILE A 508 1.38 -4.02 3.04
CA ILE A 508 1.56 -5.47 3.21
C ILE A 508 0.90 -5.91 4.51
N ARG A 509 0.03 -6.91 4.42
CA ARG A 509 -0.59 -7.55 5.58
C ARG A 509 -0.36 -9.06 5.54
N THR A 510 0.00 -9.62 6.68
CA THR A 510 0.25 -11.06 6.82
C THR A 510 -0.53 -11.63 8.00
N SER A 511 -1.42 -12.56 7.70
CA SER A 511 -2.17 -13.33 8.69
C SER A 511 -2.05 -14.83 8.37
N GLY A 512 -3.13 -15.45 7.87
CA GLY A 512 -3.12 -16.77 7.23
C GLY A 512 -2.73 -16.74 5.75
N SER A 513 -2.84 -15.56 5.14
CA SER A 513 -2.36 -15.22 3.80
C SER A 513 -1.47 -13.99 3.88
N LEU A 514 -0.56 -13.83 2.93
CA LEU A 514 0.11 -12.57 2.66
C LEU A 514 -0.71 -11.84 1.59
N SER A 515 -1.18 -10.65 1.90
CA SER A 515 -1.84 -9.76 0.96
C SER A 515 -0.99 -8.51 0.78
N MET A 516 -0.72 -8.13 -0.46
CA MET A 516 0.04 -6.95 -0.82
C MET A 516 -0.79 -6.07 -1.73
N ARG A 517 -0.86 -4.78 -1.41
CA ARG A 517 -1.44 -3.76 -2.27
C ARG A 517 -0.34 -2.86 -2.77
N VAL A 518 -0.19 -2.75 -4.08
CA VAL A 518 0.80 -1.88 -4.73
C VAL A 518 0.07 -0.76 -5.45
N ARG A 519 0.43 0.49 -5.16
CA ARG A 519 -0.16 1.68 -5.77
C ARG A 519 0.91 2.59 -6.34
N TYR A 520 0.59 3.18 -7.50
CA TYR A 520 1.52 4.00 -8.26
C TYR A 520 1.04 5.44 -8.35
N GLY A 521 1.88 6.37 -7.91
CA GLY A 521 1.65 7.81 -8.06
C GLY A 521 2.74 8.44 -8.91
N GLY A 522 2.42 9.52 -9.62
CA GLY A 522 3.36 10.32 -10.37
C GLY A 522 3.32 11.78 -9.94
N ARG A 523 4.47 12.45 -9.99
CA ARG A 523 4.55 13.91 -9.94
C ARG A 523 5.44 14.42 -11.06
N LEU A 524 5.06 15.53 -11.67
CA LEU A 524 5.84 16.18 -12.73
C LEU A 524 6.86 17.20 -12.19
N GLY A 525 6.77 17.53 -10.90
CA GLY A 525 7.77 18.37 -10.25
C GLY A 525 7.59 18.39 -8.73
N PRO A 526 8.58 18.91 -7.98
CA PRO A 526 8.59 18.85 -6.52
C PRO A 526 7.46 19.64 -5.86
N THR A 527 6.99 20.70 -6.53
CA THR A 527 5.91 21.58 -6.05
C THR A 527 4.53 21.12 -6.50
N MET A 528 4.45 20.11 -7.38
CA MET A 528 3.18 19.58 -7.86
C MET A 528 2.71 18.47 -6.93
N PRO A 529 1.39 18.35 -6.72
CA PRO A 529 0.85 17.27 -5.91
C PRO A 529 1.09 15.92 -6.59
N TRP A 530 1.14 14.88 -5.77
CA TRP A 530 1.15 13.51 -6.26
C TRP A 530 -0.21 13.13 -6.82
N GLN A 531 -0.21 12.42 -7.93
CA GLN A 531 -1.42 11.94 -8.58
C GLN A 531 -1.30 10.44 -8.80
N TRP A 532 -2.27 9.66 -8.30
CA TRP A 532 -2.36 8.24 -8.60
C TRP A 532 -2.52 8.05 -10.10
N THR A 533 -1.64 7.26 -10.71
CA THR A 533 -1.54 7.14 -12.16
C THR A 533 -1.19 5.72 -12.56
N ASP A 534 -1.46 5.39 -13.82
CA ASP A 534 -0.98 4.18 -14.49
C ASP A 534 -0.24 4.56 -15.79
N ALA A 535 0.42 3.58 -16.41
CA ALA A 535 1.17 3.80 -17.65
C ALA A 535 0.28 4.37 -18.78
N LYS A 536 -0.99 3.93 -18.85
CA LYS A 536 -1.94 4.37 -19.87
C LYS A 536 -2.31 5.83 -19.69
N THR A 537 -2.54 6.25 -18.45
CA THR A 537 -2.92 7.62 -18.09
C THR A 537 -1.78 8.57 -18.44
N ILE A 538 -0.54 8.23 -18.08
CA ILE A 538 0.66 9.02 -18.41
C ILE A 538 0.81 9.22 -19.92
N ARG A 539 0.69 8.14 -20.71
CA ARG A 539 0.79 8.22 -22.17
C ARG A 539 -0.33 9.05 -22.77
N SER A 540 -1.55 8.86 -22.29
CA SER A 540 -2.72 9.62 -22.79
C SER A 540 -2.63 11.12 -22.47
N THR A 541 -2.08 11.49 -21.30
CA THR A 541 -1.87 12.90 -20.96
C THR A 541 -0.74 13.52 -21.77
N LEU A 542 0.34 12.78 -22.02
CA LEU A 542 1.41 13.21 -22.92
C LEU A 542 0.91 13.45 -24.35
N ASP A 543 0.11 12.53 -24.89
CA ASP A 543 -0.49 12.67 -26.23
C ASP A 543 -1.42 13.88 -26.31
N ALA A 544 -2.26 14.10 -25.29
CA ALA A 544 -3.16 15.24 -25.22
C ALA A 544 -2.41 16.58 -25.16
N VAL A 545 -1.37 16.68 -24.32
CA VAL A 545 -0.53 17.89 -24.22
C VAL A 545 0.20 18.15 -25.54
N THR A 546 0.71 17.10 -26.19
CA THR A 546 1.40 17.23 -27.48
C THR A 546 0.45 17.71 -28.58
N ALA A 547 -0.76 17.17 -28.65
CA ALA A 547 -1.78 17.63 -29.60
C ALA A 547 -2.19 19.09 -29.35
N GLN A 548 -2.28 19.50 -28.08
CA GLN A 548 -2.59 20.88 -27.71
C GLN A 548 -1.45 21.85 -28.07
N LEU A 549 -0.19 21.45 -27.90
CA LEU A 549 0.97 22.24 -28.33
C LEU A 549 0.96 22.45 -29.85
N GLN A 550 0.64 21.41 -30.63
CA GLN A 550 0.50 21.52 -32.09
C GLN A 550 -0.61 22.51 -32.47
N ALA A 551 -1.76 22.44 -31.82
CA ALA A 551 -2.85 23.39 -32.05
C ALA A 551 -2.47 24.83 -31.67
N ALA A 552 -1.70 25.02 -30.59
CA ALA A 552 -1.21 26.33 -30.18
C ALA A 552 -0.18 26.90 -31.16
N ASP A 553 0.72 26.07 -31.70
CA ASP A 553 1.69 26.47 -32.72
C ASP A 553 1.00 26.90 -34.03
N GLU A 554 -0.06 26.19 -34.44
CA GLU A 554 -0.90 26.59 -35.58
C GLU A 554 -1.58 27.95 -35.33
N GLN A 555 -2.08 28.18 -34.12
CA GLN A 555 -2.69 29.46 -33.73
C GLN A 555 -1.67 30.60 -33.72
N LEU A 556 -0.45 30.38 -33.24
CA LEU A 556 0.64 31.37 -33.28
C LEU A 556 0.95 31.77 -34.72
N LEU A 557 1.03 30.81 -35.64
CA LEU A 557 1.23 31.09 -37.06
C LEU A 557 0.08 31.91 -37.64
N MET A 558 -1.18 31.59 -37.28
CA MET A 558 -2.33 32.39 -37.71
C MET A 558 -2.26 33.83 -37.18
N LEU A 559 -1.90 34.02 -35.90
CA LEU A 559 -1.74 35.34 -35.29
C LEU A 559 -0.62 36.15 -35.95
N ASP A 560 0.53 35.55 -36.25
CA ASP A 560 1.62 36.23 -36.96
C ASP A 560 1.17 36.73 -38.36
N THR A 561 0.36 35.92 -39.07
CA THR A 561 -0.22 36.37 -40.34
C THR A 561 -1.27 37.46 -40.16
N ALA A 562 -2.00 37.48 -39.04
CA ALA A 562 -2.98 38.52 -38.74
C ALA A 562 -2.32 39.84 -38.33
N ILE A 563 -1.26 39.78 -37.50
CA ILE A 563 -0.44 40.93 -37.08
C ILE A 563 0.19 41.59 -38.32
N SER A 564 0.84 40.81 -39.19
CA SER A 564 1.45 41.35 -40.42
C SER A 564 0.42 41.98 -41.38
N ARG A 565 -0.84 41.49 -41.39
CA ARG A 565 -1.94 42.16 -42.13
C ARG A 565 -2.38 43.46 -41.45
N ALA A 566 -2.51 43.46 -40.13
CA ALA A 566 -2.91 44.65 -39.36
C ALA A 566 -1.86 45.78 -39.47
N GLU A 567 -0.58 45.43 -39.43
CA GLU A 567 0.55 46.33 -39.67
C GLU A 567 0.43 46.97 -41.06
N LYS A 568 0.18 46.16 -42.09
CA LYS A 568 0.02 46.61 -43.48
C LYS A 568 -1.18 47.55 -43.66
N LEU A 569 -2.23 47.39 -42.86
CA LEU A 569 -3.43 48.25 -42.82
C LEU A 569 -3.30 49.46 -41.90
N ARG A 570 -2.17 49.63 -41.18
CA ARG A 570 -1.94 50.69 -40.18
C ARG A 570 -2.95 50.70 -39.03
N ALA A 571 -3.50 49.54 -38.67
CA ALA A 571 -4.50 49.39 -37.62
C ALA A 571 -3.85 49.19 -36.23
N ARG A 572 -3.12 50.19 -35.72
CA ARG A 572 -2.30 50.08 -34.48
C ARG A 572 -3.03 49.53 -33.26
N ARG A 573 -4.33 49.81 -33.08
CA ARG A 573 -5.10 49.28 -31.94
C ARG A 573 -5.33 47.77 -32.04
N GLN A 574 -5.51 47.25 -33.25
CA GLN A 574 -5.70 45.81 -33.50
C GLN A 574 -4.37 45.06 -33.38
N GLU A 575 -3.29 45.66 -33.87
CA GLU A 575 -1.92 45.15 -33.76
C GLU A 575 -1.55 44.86 -32.28
N VAL A 576 -1.65 45.86 -31.40
CA VAL A 576 -1.34 45.70 -29.97
C VAL A 576 -2.19 44.62 -29.29
N SER A 577 -3.48 44.50 -29.67
CA SER A 577 -4.35 43.46 -29.12
C SER A 577 -3.94 42.05 -29.56
N LEU A 578 -3.48 41.89 -30.80
CA LEU A 578 -3.02 40.61 -31.33
C LEU A 578 -1.65 40.24 -30.77
N GLU A 579 -0.76 41.22 -30.55
CA GLU A 579 0.52 41.01 -29.87
C GLU A 579 0.31 40.50 -28.44
N MET A 580 -0.59 41.11 -27.66
CA MET A 580 -0.92 40.63 -26.32
C MET A 580 -1.47 39.18 -26.32
N GLN A 581 -2.22 38.79 -27.35
CA GLN A 581 -2.70 37.42 -27.51
C GLN A 581 -1.57 36.47 -27.87
N ARG A 582 -0.70 36.87 -28.79
CA ARG A 582 0.50 36.13 -29.19
C ARG A 582 1.39 35.85 -27.98
N ASP A 583 1.68 36.86 -27.17
CA ASP A 583 2.53 36.73 -25.99
C ASP A 583 1.95 35.73 -24.97
N ARG A 584 0.62 35.75 -24.77
CA ARG A 584 -0.07 34.78 -23.90
C ARG A 584 0.03 33.35 -24.42
N ILE A 585 -0.14 33.16 -25.73
CA ILE A 585 -0.04 31.82 -26.34
C ILE A 585 1.43 31.37 -26.32
N GLU A 586 2.40 32.24 -26.59
CA GLU A 586 3.82 31.91 -26.48
C GLU A 586 4.22 31.49 -25.05
N GLU A 587 3.70 32.17 -24.03
CA GLU A 587 3.90 31.79 -22.63
C GLU A 587 3.26 30.43 -22.33
N ALA A 588 2.04 30.20 -22.82
CA ALA A 588 1.35 28.93 -22.66
C ALA A 588 2.07 27.77 -23.37
N VAL A 589 2.60 27.99 -24.58
CA VAL A 589 3.44 27.02 -25.31
C VAL A 589 4.72 26.73 -24.53
N ARG A 590 5.37 27.75 -23.95
CA ARG A 590 6.55 27.55 -23.10
C ARG A 590 6.23 26.70 -21.85
N GLY A 591 5.09 26.95 -21.21
CA GLY A 591 4.61 26.13 -20.09
C GLY A 591 4.28 24.70 -20.50
N GLY A 592 3.53 24.54 -21.58
CA GLY A 592 3.13 23.24 -22.12
C GLY A 592 4.32 22.41 -22.59
N THR A 593 5.34 23.02 -23.20
CA THR A 593 6.58 22.31 -23.60
C THR A 593 7.37 21.80 -22.40
N ALA A 594 7.45 22.58 -21.31
CA ALA A 594 8.07 22.11 -20.07
C ALA A 594 7.28 20.95 -19.43
N MET A 595 5.95 21.01 -19.46
CA MET A 595 5.07 19.93 -18.98
C MET A 595 5.20 18.67 -19.84
N ALA A 596 5.20 18.81 -21.17
CA ALA A 596 5.39 17.71 -22.11
C ALA A 596 6.74 17.02 -21.90
N LYS A 597 7.81 17.80 -21.67
CA LYS A 597 9.14 17.25 -21.36
C LYS A 597 9.13 16.38 -20.10
N ARG A 598 8.53 16.87 -19.01
CA ARG A 598 8.41 16.14 -17.74
C ARG A 598 7.54 14.89 -17.86
N LEU A 599 6.45 14.96 -18.63
CA LEU A 599 5.60 13.80 -18.93
C LEU A 599 6.36 12.76 -19.76
N ALA A 600 7.18 13.19 -20.73
CA ALA A 600 8.00 12.29 -21.52
C ALA A 600 9.09 11.60 -20.68
N GLU A 601 9.70 12.30 -19.73
CA GLU A 601 10.62 11.69 -18.76
C GLU A 601 9.91 10.68 -17.86
N LEU A 602 8.69 10.99 -17.41
CA LEU A 602 7.87 10.07 -16.62
C LEU A 602 7.52 8.81 -17.46
N ASP A 603 7.13 8.96 -18.72
CA ASP A 603 6.87 7.81 -19.62
C ASP A 603 8.15 6.99 -19.88
N GLN A 604 9.30 7.65 -20.04
CA GLN A 604 10.59 6.97 -20.13
C GLN A 604 10.90 6.16 -18.86
N LEU A 605 10.67 6.74 -17.67
CA LEU A 605 10.84 6.03 -16.41
C LEU A 605 9.92 4.80 -16.35
N VAL A 606 8.65 4.93 -16.75
CA VAL A 606 7.71 3.79 -16.82
C VAL A 606 8.19 2.72 -17.79
N ALA A 607 8.70 3.09 -18.96
CA ALA A 607 9.23 2.13 -19.93
C ALA A 607 10.46 1.36 -19.41
N LEU A 608 11.33 2.01 -18.63
CA LEU A 608 12.47 1.34 -17.97
C LEU A 608 12.00 0.37 -16.88
N LEU A 609 10.98 0.77 -16.09
CA LEU A 609 10.43 -0.07 -15.04
C LEU A 609 9.70 -1.31 -15.60
N ASP A 610 8.95 -1.14 -16.69
CA ASP A 610 8.26 -2.25 -17.39
C ASP A 610 9.24 -3.30 -17.95
N ALA A 611 10.47 -2.88 -18.30
CA ALA A 611 11.47 -3.78 -18.86
C ALA A 611 12.04 -4.75 -17.82
N ASP A 612 12.55 -4.23 -16.69
CA ASP A 612 13.38 -5.02 -15.76
C ASP A 612 13.04 -4.84 -14.28
N ALA A 613 12.17 -3.88 -13.90
CA ALA A 613 11.92 -3.61 -12.49
C ALA A 613 10.94 -4.61 -11.86
N LYS A 614 11.30 -5.12 -10.68
CA LYS A 614 10.52 -6.13 -9.98
C LYS A 614 10.59 -5.98 -8.46
N ILE A 615 9.51 -6.36 -7.79
CA ILE A 615 9.47 -6.48 -6.33
C ILE A 615 9.71 -7.96 -5.98
N THR A 616 10.71 -8.18 -5.15
CA THR A 616 11.02 -9.47 -4.54
C THR A 616 10.71 -9.40 -3.04
N SER A 617 10.31 -10.53 -2.46
CA SER A 617 9.97 -10.59 -1.04
C SER A 617 10.23 -11.97 -0.48
N GLU A 618 10.68 -12.00 0.77
CA GLU A 618 10.88 -13.23 1.52
C GLU A 618 10.21 -13.12 2.88
N LEU A 619 9.44 -14.14 3.24
CA LEU A 619 8.83 -14.29 4.55
C LEU A 619 9.52 -15.43 5.28
N ASN A 620 10.34 -15.10 6.27
CA ASN A 620 11.25 -16.02 6.94
C ASN A 620 10.88 -16.20 8.41
N VAL A 621 10.89 -17.43 8.93
CA VAL A 621 10.74 -17.74 10.36
C VAL A 621 12.12 -18.01 10.95
N HIS A 622 12.47 -17.26 11.98
CA HIS A 622 13.69 -17.43 12.75
C HIS A 622 13.46 -18.38 13.91
N TRP A 623 14.25 -19.45 13.95
CA TRP A 623 14.19 -20.45 15.01
C TRP A 623 15.18 -20.13 16.14
N PRO A 624 14.92 -20.58 17.38
CA PRO A 624 15.82 -20.37 18.53
C PRO A 624 17.22 -20.95 18.35
N ASP A 625 17.39 -21.96 17.50
CA ASP A 625 18.69 -22.55 17.16
C ASP A 625 19.47 -21.78 16.08
N GLY A 626 18.93 -20.65 15.62
CA GLY A 626 19.54 -19.80 14.59
C GLY A 626 19.22 -20.21 13.15
N SER A 627 18.50 -21.32 12.94
CA SER A 627 18.05 -21.72 11.60
C SER A 627 16.92 -20.83 11.10
N ILE A 628 16.78 -20.74 9.78
CA ILE A 628 15.79 -19.91 9.10
C ILE A 628 14.93 -20.81 8.21
N GLN A 629 13.61 -20.69 8.33
CA GLN A 629 12.67 -21.36 7.44
C GLN A 629 11.96 -20.32 6.57
N THR A 630 12.10 -20.41 5.26
CA THR A 630 11.35 -19.57 4.32
C THR A 630 9.94 -20.11 4.11
N LEU A 631 8.93 -19.30 4.40
CA LEU A 631 7.52 -19.63 4.18
C LEU A 631 7.05 -19.24 2.78
N LEU A 632 7.48 -18.08 2.29
CA LEU A 632 7.18 -17.56 0.96
C LEU A 632 8.43 -16.88 0.41
N SER A 633 8.79 -17.19 -0.83
CA SER A 633 9.81 -16.51 -1.61
C SER A 633 9.19 -16.01 -2.92
N LEU A 634 9.32 -14.71 -3.19
CA LEU A 634 8.99 -14.06 -4.45
C LEU A 634 10.29 -13.67 -5.14
N ARG A 635 10.68 -14.35 -6.23
CA ARG A 635 12.03 -14.23 -6.81
C ARG A 635 12.09 -14.29 -8.34
#